data_AF-A0A1G7YDL7-F1
#
_entry.id   AF-A0A1G7YDL7-F1
#
_cell.length_a   1.000
_cell.length_b   1.000
_cell.length_c   1.000
_cell.angle_alpha   90.00
_cell.angle_beta   90.00
_cell.angle_gamma   90.00
#
_symmetry.space_group_name_H-M   'P 1'
#
loop_
_entity.id
_entity.type
_entity.pdbx_description
1 polymer ?
#
loop_
_entity_poly.entity_id
_entity_poly.type
_entity_poly.pdbx_seq_one_letter_code
_entity_poly.pdbx_strand_id
1 'polypeptide(L)'
;MKKLSDGTGRIFDAMTGCPAYQVVAGGTQVDVTSQKLPAPSVGGDEQWSLLLTYIAGGRSTVVKQTAIRDGSLLLVLSGSPALVDRHLDKALAKATATS
;
A
#
# COMPACT_ATOMS: atom_id res chain seq x y z
N MET A 1 -13.29 10.10 -11.06
CA MET A 1 -11.92 10.17 -10.51
C MET A 1 -11.88 10.61 -9.06
N LYS A 2 -12.55 11.72 -8.65
CA LYS A 2 -12.54 12.22 -7.26
C LYS A 2 -12.85 11.17 -6.18
N LYS A 3 -13.86 10.31 -6.38
CA LYS A 3 -14.18 9.21 -5.44
C LYS A 3 -13.02 8.22 -5.22
N LEU A 4 -12.21 7.94 -6.24
CA LEU A 4 -11.09 7.01 -6.16
C LEU A 4 -9.93 7.61 -5.37
N SER A 5 -9.61 8.89 -5.63
CA SER A 5 -8.64 9.68 -4.85
C SER A 5 -9.08 9.79 -3.39
N ASP A 6 -10.28 10.33 -3.13
CA ASP A 6 -10.83 10.53 -1.78
C ASP A 6 -10.95 9.20 -1.01
N GLY A 7 -11.30 8.12 -1.69
CA GLY A 7 -11.39 6.78 -1.10
C GLY A 7 -10.01 6.27 -0.69
N THR A 8 -9.04 6.32 -1.59
CA THR A 8 -7.68 5.81 -1.35
C THR A 8 -6.98 6.62 -0.26
N GLY A 9 -7.05 7.95 -0.33
CA GLY A 9 -6.48 8.84 0.69
C GLY A 9 -7.03 8.53 2.08
N ARG A 10 -8.36 8.42 2.23
CA ARG A 10 -9.00 8.05 3.51
C ARG A 10 -8.53 6.70 4.05
N ILE A 11 -8.30 5.71 3.19
CA ILE A 11 -7.83 4.39 3.61
C ILE A 11 -6.39 4.48 4.14
N PHE A 12 -5.49 5.15 3.40
CA PHE A 12 -4.11 5.33 3.84
C PHE A 12 -3.99 6.19 5.11
N ASP A 13 -4.82 7.23 5.22
CA ASP A 13 -4.90 8.06 6.42
C ASP A 13 -5.45 7.28 7.62
N ALA A 14 -6.48 6.44 7.44
CA ALA A 14 -7.01 5.60 8.51
C ALA A 14 -5.97 4.57 8.99
N MET A 15 -5.29 3.88 8.06
CA MET A 15 -4.27 2.91 8.39
C MET A 15 -3.10 3.54 9.15
N THR A 16 -2.70 4.78 8.82
CA THR A 16 -1.56 5.47 9.45
C THR A 16 -1.94 6.30 10.67
N GLY A 17 -3.21 6.72 10.78
CA GLY A 17 -3.75 7.42 11.94
C GLY A 17 -4.03 6.51 13.14
N CYS A 18 -4.31 5.22 12.90
CA CYS A 18 -4.31 4.17 13.92
C CYS A 18 -3.15 3.20 13.63
N PRO A 19 -1.93 3.48 14.08
CA PRO A 19 -0.73 2.78 13.62
C PRO A 19 -0.56 1.38 14.21
N ALA A 20 -1.46 0.95 15.09
CA ALA A 20 -1.50 -0.41 15.64
C ALA A 20 -2.95 -0.87 15.73
N TYR A 21 -3.28 -1.97 15.06
CA TYR A 21 -4.62 -2.54 15.01
C TYR A 21 -4.56 -4.04 14.79
N GLN A 22 -5.71 -4.71 14.95
CA GLN A 22 -5.82 -6.16 14.78
C GLN A 22 -6.76 -6.49 13.64
N VAL A 23 -6.39 -7.51 12.89
CA VAL A 23 -7.22 -8.10 11.84
C VAL A 23 -7.39 -9.58 12.13
N VAL A 24 -8.60 -10.10 11.94
CA VAL A 24 -8.87 -11.54 12.05
C VAL A 24 -9.08 -12.10 10.65
N ALA A 25 -8.27 -13.08 10.27
CA ALA A 25 -8.37 -13.78 8.99
C ALA A 25 -8.40 -15.29 9.24
N GLY A 26 -9.47 -15.96 8.81
CA GLY A 26 -9.63 -17.41 9.00
C GLY A 26 -9.54 -17.85 10.47
N GLY A 27 -10.00 -17.00 11.40
CA GLY A 27 -9.92 -17.25 12.85
C GLY A 27 -8.55 -16.96 13.48
N THR A 28 -7.54 -16.59 12.68
CA THR A 28 -6.23 -16.17 13.17
C THR A 28 -6.22 -14.67 13.39
N GLN A 29 -5.88 -14.25 14.60
CA GLN A 29 -5.61 -12.86 14.94
C GLN A 29 -4.23 -12.46 14.44
N VAL A 30 -4.15 -11.33 13.75
CA VAL A 30 -2.94 -10.76 13.20
C VAL A 30 -2.81 -9.34 13.76
N ASP A 31 -1.76 -9.09 14.53
CA ASP A 31 -1.42 -7.73 14.93
C ASP A 31 -0.77 -7.04 13.73
N VAL A 32 -1.22 -5.83 13.45
CA VAL A 32 -0.71 -5.02 12.35
C VAL A 32 -0.21 -3.72 12.93
N THR A 33 1.03 -3.37 12.63
CA THR A 33 1.52 -2.00 12.80
C THR A 33 1.76 -1.35 11.45
N SER A 34 1.53 -0.05 11.36
CA SER A 34 1.71 0.71 10.14
C SER A 34 2.67 1.89 10.36
N GLN A 35 3.41 2.24 9.32
CA GLN A 35 4.27 3.41 9.29
C GLN A 35 4.10 4.11 7.95
N LYS A 36 3.68 5.37 7.96
CA LYS A 36 3.64 6.19 6.74
C LYS A 36 5.05 6.36 6.18
N LEU A 37 5.18 6.21 4.87
CA LEU A 37 6.43 6.45 4.15
C LEU A 37 6.24 7.65 3.20
N PRO A 38 7.33 8.28 2.76
CA PRO A 38 7.27 9.20 1.63
C PRO A 38 6.64 8.51 0.42
N ALA A 39 5.74 9.22 -0.25
CA ALA A 39 5.24 8.77 -1.54
C ALA A 39 6.42 8.65 -2.52
N PRO A 40 6.44 7.63 -3.39
CA PRO A 40 7.46 7.53 -4.41
C PRO A 40 7.30 8.64 -5.46
N SER A 41 8.30 8.78 -6.32
CA SER A 41 8.34 9.81 -7.36
C SER A 41 8.35 9.16 -8.75
N VAL A 42 7.39 8.27 -9.01
CA VAL A 42 7.39 7.34 -10.15
C VAL A 42 6.30 7.63 -11.20
N GLY A 43 5.85 8.88 -11.31
CA GLY A 43 4.74 9.28 -12.19
C GLY A 43 3.35 9.02 -11.59
N GLY A 44 2.31 9.09 -12.42
CA GLY A 44 0.91 9.08 -11.96
C GLY A 44 0.48 10.40 -11.32
N ASP A 45 -0.82 10.52 -11.09
CA ASP A 45 -1.44 11.74 -10.56
C ASP A 45 -1.29 11.86 -9.04
N GLU A 46 -1.42 10.74 -8.32
CA GLU A 46 -1.40 10.71 -6.85
C GLU A 46 -0.78 9.41 -6.34
N GLN A 47 -0.07 9.49 -5.21
CA GLN A 47 0.73 8.39 -4.71
C GLN A 47 0.71 8.31 -3.18
N TRP A 48 0.69 7.09 -2.65
CA TRP A 48 0.70 6.81 -1.22
C TRP A 48 1.62 5.63 -0.93
N SER A 49 2.25 5.63 0.24
CA SER A 49 3.21 4.61 0.63
C SER A 49 3.22 4.42 2.14
N LEU A 50 3.31 3.18 2.57
CA LEU A 50 3.47 2.83 3.97
C LEU A 50 4.18 1.47 4.11
N LEU A 51 4.69 1.23 5.30
CA LEU A 51 5.18 -0.05 5.77
C LEU A 51 4.11 -0.68 6.66
N LEU A 52 3.91 -1.99 6.54
CA LEU A 52 3.06 -2.79 7.42
C LEU A 52 3.91 -3.88 8.04
N THR A 53 3.82 -4.04 9.36
CA THR A 53 4.37 -5.19 10.07
C THR A 53 3.22 -6.06 10.53
N TYR A 54 3.16 -7.28 10.03
CA TYR A 54 2.17 -8.28 10.41
C TYR A 54 2.79 -9.25 11.40
N ILE A 55 2.12 -9.48 12.53
CA ILE A 55 2.54 -10.44 13.54
C ILE A 55 1.44 -11.48 13.72
N ALA A 56 1.76 -12.74 13.43
CA ALA A 56 0.83 -13.87 13.59
C ALA A 56 1.59 -15.11 14.06
N GLY A 57 1.06 -15.81 15.06
CA GLY A 57 1.69 -17.03 15.60
C GLY A 57 3.15 -16.81 16.04
N GLY A 58 3.47 -15.63 16.56
CA GLY A 58 4.83 -15.25 16.99
C GLY A 58 5.81 -14.92 15.86
N ARG A 59 5.37 -14.93 14.59
CA ARG A 59 6.20 -14.57 13.42
C ARG A 59 5.86 -13.17 12.96
N SER A 60 6.89 -12.39 12.63
CA SER A 60 6.75 -11.05 12.07
C SER A 60 7.08 -11.03 10.58
N THR A 61 6.29 -10.32 9.78
CA THR A 61 6.53 -10.09 8.34
C THR A 61 6.35 -8.62 8.03
N VAL A 62 7.36 -8.01 7.40
CA VAL A 62 7.34 -6.61 6.99
C VAL A 62 7.03 -6.52 5.50
N VAL A 63 6.02 -5.73 5.16
CA VAL A 63 5.53 -5.50 3.81
C VAL A 63 5.55 -4.00 3.53
N LYS A 64 6.04 -3.59 2.37
CA LYS A 64 5.76 -2.26 1.84
C LYS A 64 4.51 -2.33 0.98
N GLN A 65 3.61 -1.36 1.14
CA GLN A 65 2.46 -1.18 0.27
C GLN A 65 2.49 0.24 -0.32
N THR A 66 2.54 0.31 -1.63
CA THR A 66 2.50 1.55 -2.40
C THR A 66 1.26 1.57 -3.28
N ALA A 67 0.53 2.68 -3.29
CA ALA A 67 -0.56 2.93 -4.22
C ALA A 67 -0.24 4.10 -5.15
N ILE A 68 -0.57 3.98 -6.43
CA ILE A 68 -0.43 5.03 -7.45
C ILE A 68 -1.76 5.12 -8.19
N ARG A 69 -2.34 6.32 -8.25
CA ARG A 69 -3.47 6.62 -9.13
C ARG A 69 -2.94 7.26 -10.40
N ASP A 70 -3.38 6.77 -11.55
CA ASP A 70 -3.13 7.37 -12.86
C ASP A 70 -4.43 7.42 -13.64
N GLY A 71 -5.03 8.61 -13.78
CA GLY A 71 -6.38 8.74 -14.31
C GLY A 71 -7.41 7.92 -13.53
N SER A 72 -8.07 6.96 -14.19
CA SER A 72 -9.04 6.04 -13.60
C SER A 72 -8.44 4.75 -13.05
N LEU A 73 -7.15 4.52 -13.26
CA LEU A 73 -6.41 3.36 -12.76
C LEU A 73 -5.94 3.64 -11.31
N LEU A 74 -6.05 2.63 -10.45
CA LEU A 74 -5.36 2.57 -9.16
C LEU A 74 -4.50 1.31 -9.14
N LEU A 75 -3.18 1.48 -9.15
CA LEU A 75 -2.21 0.41 -8.93
C LEU A 75 -1.90 0.34 -7.44
N VAL A 76 -2.03 -0.84 -6.84
CA VAL A 76 -1.54 -1.13 -5.48
C VAL A 76 -0.51 -2.24 -5.56
N LEU A 77 0.74 -1.96 -5.21
CA LEU A 77 1.83 -2.93 -5.18
C LEU A 77 2.26 -3.17 -3.74
N SER A 78 2.13 -4.42 -3.30
CA SER A 78 2.50 -4.85 -1.94
C SER A 78 3.48 -6.02 -2.00
N GLY A 79 4.49 -6.01 -1.14
CA GLY A 79 5.49 -7.08 -1.07
C GLY A 79 6.65 -6.74 -0.16
N SER A 80 7.77 -7.46 -0.30
CA SER A 80 8.99 -7.10 0.44
C SER A 80 9.45 -5.69 0.01
N PRO A 81 9.93 -4.84 0.95
CA PRO A 81 10.20 -3.44 0.65
C PRO A 81 11.12 -3.21 -0.56
N ALA A 82 12.23 -3.95 -0.63
CA ALA A 82 13.20 -3.83 -1.73
C ALA A 82 12.62 -4.25 -3.10
N LEU A 83 11.70 -5.22 -3.13
CA LEU A 83 11.07 -5.65 -4.39
C LEU A 83 10.00 -4.66 -4.85
N VAL A 84 9.24 -4.06 -3.92
CA VAL A 84 8.31 -2.98 -4.26
C VAL A 84 9.08 -1.82 -4.86
N ASP A 85 10.15 -1.37 -4.21
CA ASP A 85 10.98 -0.25 -4.72
C ASP A 85 11.60 -0.54 -6.08
N ARG A 86 12.10 -1.76 -6.28
CA ARG A 86 12.71 -2.17 -7.56
C ARG A 86 11.70 -2.25 -8.70
N HIS A 87 10.46 -2.64 -8.43
CA HIS A 87 9.52 -3.05 -9.48
C HIS A 87 8.36 -2.08 -9.71
N LEU A 88 8.24 -1.03 -8.90
CA LEU A 88 7.12 -0.09 -8.95
C LEU A 88 6.96 0.57 -10.34
N ASP A 89 8.03 1.14 -10.89
CA ASP A 89 8.01 1.77 -12.23
C ASP A 89 7.54 0.80 -13.31
N LYS A 90 8.08 -0.43 -13.28
CA LYS A 90 7.74 -1.48 -14.24
C LYS A 90 6.29 -1.92 -14.10
N ALA A 91 5.78 -2.00 -12.87
CA ALA A 91 4.39 -2.34 -12.62
C ALA A 91 3.44 -1.26 -13.15
N LEU A 92 3.77 0.02 -12.91
CA LEU A 92 3.00 1.15 -13.44
C LEU A 92 2.99 1.15 -14.97
N ALA A 93 4.15 1.08 -15.60
CA ALA A 93 4.27 1.05 -17.06
C ALA A 93 3.47 -0.10 -17.70
N LYS A 94 3.44 -1.28 -17.07
CA LYS A 94 2.62 -2.40 -17.55
C LYS A 94 1.12 -2.14 -17.41
N ALA A 95 0.69 -1.56 -16.29
CA ALA A 95 -0.72 -1.32 -16.03
C ALA A 95 -1.29 -0.23 -16.94
N THR A 96 -0.51 0.82 -17.22
CA THR A 96 -0.93 1.95 -18.07
C THR A 96 -0.85 1.62 -19.57
N ALA A 97 0.03 0.71 -19.98
CA ALA A 97 0.10 0.24 -21.38
C ALA A 97 -1.17 -0.50 -21.86
N THR A 98 -2.05 -0.90 -20.94
CA THR A 98 -3.30 -1.62 -21.23
C THR A 98 -4.54 -0.72 -21.07
N SER A 99 -4.36 0.54 -20.69
CA SER A 99 -5.45 1.50 -20.41
C SER A 99 -5.78 2.38 -21.61
#